data_AF-A0A2V5L5B2-F1
#
_entry.id   AF-A0A2V5L5B2-F1
#
_cell.length_a   1.000
_cell.length_b   1.000
_cell.length_c   1.000
_cell.angle_alpha   90.00
_cell.angle_beta   90.00
_cell.angle_gamma   90.00
#
_symmetry.space_group_name_H-M   'P 1'
#
loop_
_entity.id
_entity.type
_entity.pdbx_description
1 polymer ?
#
loop_
_entity_poly.entity_id
_entity_poly.type
_entity_poly.pdbx_seq_one_letter_code
_entity_poly.pdbx_strand_id
1 'polypeptide(L)' 'CRAVIWDHGNTPTDLNDLKGGYSAFLASAKDINDKGEITGRAFDPTTGALIAYLAVPVGGH' A
#
# COMPACT_ATOMS: atom_id res chain seq x y z
N CYS A 1 12.46 2.01 4.16
CA CYS A 1 11.14 1.85 4.82
C CYS A 1 10.20 1.08 3.90
N ARG A 2 9.15 0.46 4.45
CA ARG A 2 8.19 -0.41 3.73
C ARG A 2 6.77 -0.09 4.21
N ALA A 3 5.80 -0.08 3.31
CA ALA A 3 4.39 0.13 3.66
C ALA A 3 3.77 -1.19 4.15
N VAL A 4 3.09 -1.17 5.30
CA VAL A 4 2.49 -2.37 5.90
C VAL A 4 1.07 -2.10 6.39
N ILE A 5 0.26 -3.15 6.47
CA ILE A 5 -1.06 -3.17 7.12
C ILE A 5 -1.07 -4.17 8.29
N TRP A 6 -1.78 -3.82 9.36
CA TRP A 6 -2.05 -4.69 10.49
C TRP A 6 -3.52 -5.06 10.48
N ASP A 7 -3.83 -6.36 10.41
CA ASP A 7 -5.19 -6.87 10.52
C ASP A 7 -5.29 -7.82 11.71
N HIS A 8 -5.42 -7.24 12.91
CA HIS A 8 -5.67 -7.92 14.20
C HIS A 8 -4.66 -9.01 14.64
N GLY A 9 -3.63 -9.31 13.83
CA GLY A 9 -2.57 -10.27 14.11
C GLY A 9 -1.29 -9.63 14.63
N ASN A 10 -0.35 -10.48 15.07
CA ASN A 10 0.95 -10.06 15.60
C ASN A 10 2.00 -9.77 14.50
N THR A 11 1.68 -10.04 13.23
CA THR A 11 2.60 -9.88 12.11
C THR A 11 2.00 -8.92 11.09
N PRO A 12 2.67 -7.81 10.75
CA PRO A 12 2.21 -6.91 9.71
C PRO A 12 2.38 -7.54 8.33
N THR A 13 1.42 -7.30 7.44
CA THR A 13 1.50 -7.69 6.03
C THR A 13 2.10 -6.55 5.21
N ASP A 14 3.06 -6.86 4.34
CA ASP A 14 3.60 -5.87 3.38
C ASP A 14 2.57 -5.58 2.30
N LEU A 15 2.25 -4.30 2.09
CA LEU A 15 1.31 -3.90 1.06
C LEU A 15 1.83 -4.17 -0.36
N ASN A 16 3.14 -4.32 -0.54
CA ASN A 16 3.72 -4.70 -1.83
C ASN A 16 3.38 -6.14 -2.23
N ASP A 17 3.03 -7.00 -1.29
CA ASP A 17 2.57 -8.37 -1.57
C ASP A 17 1.09 -8.39 -2.02
N LEU A 18 0.36 -7.28 -1.80
CA LEU A 18 -1.08 -7.15 -2.05
C LEU A 18 -1.43 -6.21 -3.21
N LYS A 19 -0.46 -5.47 -3.76
CA LYS A 19 -0.70 -4.43 -4.78
C LYS A 19 -1.02 -4.98 -6.19
N GLY A 20 -1.13 -6.29 -6.34
CA GLY A 20 -1.35 -6.96 -7.63
C GLY A 20 -0.30 -6.56 -8.67
N GLY A 21 -0.75 -6.17 -9.87
CA GLY A 21 0.12 -5.75 -10.98
C GLY A 21 0.66 -4.32 -10.89
N TYR A 22 0.46 -3.60 -9.78
CA TYR A 22 0.94 -2.22 -9.67
C TYR A 22 2.48 -2.16 -9.60
N SER A 23 3.09 -1.48 -10.57
CA SER A 23 4.54 -1.50 -10.80
C SER A 23 5.34 -0.70 -9.76
N ALA A 24 4.77 0.38 -9.22
CA ALA A 24 5.48 1.22 -8.26
C ALA A 24 5.66 0.53 -6.91
N PHE A 25 6.76 0.82 -6.21
CA PHE A 25 7.06 0.26 -4.90
C PHE A 25 6.41 1.09 -3.79
N LEU A 26 5.53 0.49 -2.98
CA LEU A 26 4.86 1.18 -1.89
C LEU A 26 5.85 1.42 -0.74
N ALA A 27 6.37 2.65 -0.65
CA ALA A 27 7.46 3.02 0.24
C ALA A 27 6.98 3.40 1.66
N SER A 28 5.76 3.95 1.76
CA SER A 28 5.12 4.24 3.03
C SER A 28 3.59 4.22 2.92
N ALA A 29 2.92 3.76 3.97
CA ALA A 29 1.51 4.02 4.22
C ALA A 29 1.39 5.24 5.15
N LYS A 30 0.30 6.00 5.03
CA LYS A 30 0.08 7.26 5.76
C LYS A 30 -1.19 7.22 6.59
N ASP A 31 -2.31 6.91 5.97
CA ASP A 31 -3.61 6.89 6.63
C ASP A 31 -4.52 5.81 6.03
N ILE A 32 -5.49 5.37 6.82
CA ILE A 32 -6.50 4.36 6.43
C ILE A 32 -7.88 4.80 6.93
N ASN A 33 -8.92 4.62 6.12
CA ASN A 33 -10.30 4.93 6.52
C ASN A 33 -11.13 3.67 6.83
N ASP A 34 -12.38 3.86 7.27
CA ASP A 34 -13.30 2.78 7.65
C ASP A 34 -13.65 1.82 6.49
N LYS A 35 -13.34 2.17 5.25
CA LYS A 35 -13.49 1.30 4.07
C LYS A 35 -12.24 0.46 3.79
N GLY A 36 -11.18 0.62 4.59
CA GLY A 36 -9.88 -0.02 4.37
C GLY A 36 -9.05 0.61 3.26
N GLU A 37 -9.42 1.79 2.76
CA GLU A 37 -8.65 2.49 1.74
C GLU A 37 -7.40 3.13 2.35
N ILE A 38 -6.22 2.87 1.78
CA ILE A 38 -4.94 3.29 2.34
C ILE A 38 -4.29 4.33 1.44
N THR A 39 -3.90 5.47 2.02
CA THR A 39 -3.09 6.47 1.33
C THR A 39 -1.61 6.30 1.61
N GLY A 40 -0.74 6.73 0.69
CA GLY A 40 0.69 6.67 0.93
C GLY A 40 1.57 7.28 -0.15
N ARG A 41 2.87 6.97 -0.07
CA ARG A 41 3.85 7.31 -1.12
C ARG A 41 4.44 6.05 -1.73
N ALA A 42 4.48 6.01 -3.06
CA ALA A 42 5.10 4.97 -3.85
C ALA A 42 6.30 5.54 -4.62
N PHE A 43 7.33 4.72 -4.80
CA PHE A 43 8.45 5.00 -5.68
C PHE A 43 8.14 4.44 -7.06
N ASP A 44 8.07 5.32 -8.05
CA ASP A 44 7.93 4.94 -9.46
C ASP A 44 9.32 4.59 -10.03
N PRO A 45 9.58 3.32 -10.38
CA PRO A 45 10.88 2.89 -10.89
C PRO A 45 11.18 3.41 -12.30
N THR A 46 10.17 3.85 -13.06
CA THR A 46 10.35 4.36 -14.42
C THR A 46 10.83 5.81 -14.39
N THR A 47 10.27 6.63 -13.50
CA THR A 47 10.61 8.07 -13.41
C THR A 47 11.56 8.41 -12.27
N GLY A 48 11.73 7.51 -11.29
CA GLY A 48 12.48 7.76 -10.06
C GLY A 48 11.74 8.65 -9.05
N ALA A 49 10.49 9.03 -9.32
CA ALA A 49 9.74 9.95 -8.48
C ALA A 49 9.05 9.24 -7.30
N LEU A 50 8.85 9.98 -6.20
CA LEU A 50 7.91 9.60 -5.14
C LEU A 50 6.54 10.20 -5.45
N ILE A 51 5.58 9.33 -5.76
CA ILE A 51 4.20 9.68 -6.12
C ILE A 51 3.22 9.30 -5.01
N ALA A 52 2.08 9.98 -4.94
CA ALA A 52 0.98 9.59 -4.05
C ALA A 52 0.23 8.39 -4.62
N TYR A 53 -0.32 7.54 -3.74
CA TYR A 53 -1.23 6.46 -4.14
C TYR A 53 -2.44 6.37 -3.19
N LEU A 54 -3.51 5.76 -3.71
CA LEU A 54 -4.65 5.25 -2.96
C LEU A 54 -4.78 3.74 -3.26
N ALA A 55 -4.60 2.90 -2.25
CA ALA A 55 -4.83 1.47 -2.36
C ALA A 55 -6.26 1.19 -1.89
N VAL A 56 -7.05 0.57 -2.76
CA VAL A 56 -8.46 0.25 -2.49
C VAL A 56 -8.56 -1.27 -2.31
N PRO A 57 -9.17 -1.75 -1.21
CA PRO A 57 -9.46 -3.16 -1.06
C PRO A 57 -10.34 -3.64 -2.21
N VAL A 58 -9.92 -4.69 -2.90
CA VAL A 58 -10.83 -5.43 -3.77
C VAL A 58 -11.74 -6.25 -2.84
N GLY A 59 -13.05 -5.97 -2.87
CA GLY A 59 -14.02 -6.63 -1.98
C GLY A 59 -13.81 -8.15 -1.95
N GLY A 60 -13.71 -8.69 -0.74
CA GLY A 60 -13.35 -10.10 -0.51
C GLY A 60 -14.44 -11.08 -0.93
N HIS A 61 -13.99 -12.23 -1.43
CA HIS A 61 -14.74 -13.48 -1.40
C HIS A 61 -15.00 -13.95 0.03
#